data_AF-L7LND0-F1
#
_entry.id   AF-L7LND0-F1
#
_cell.length_a   1.000
_cell.length_b   1.000
_cell.length_c   1.000
_cell.angle_alpha   90.00
_cell.angle_beta   90.00
_cell.angle_gamma   90.00
#
_symmetry.space_group_name_H-M   'P 1'
#
loop_
_entity.id
_entity.type
_entity.pdbx_description
1 polymer ?
#
loop_
_entity_poly.entity_id
_entity_poly.type
_entity_poly.pdbx_seq_one_letter_code
_entity_poly.pdbx_strand_id
1 'polypeptide(L)'
;MGGDGLRYGMSFHRVGAPEGIVSELVYVQELWRKRAEVAQECADELGELATALNYVLRANYFGSGCVEGDLLFDALTRVLRGGSRSLARSSTDAASLATASEHAIAEMEAADAEESIGE
;
A
#
# COMPACT_ATOMS: atom_id res chain seq x y z
N MET A 1 -58.48 -17.27 4.84
CA MET A 1 -58.06 -18.21 3.77
C MET A 1 -58.38 -17.53 2.45
N GLY A 2 -57.35 -17.25 1.66
CA GLY A 2 -57.45 -16.45 0.44
C GLY A 2 -56.14 -15.69 0.28
N GLY A 3 -55.24 -16.23 -0.54
CA GLY A 3 -53.92 -15.67 -0.80
C GLY A 3 -53.45 -16.20 -2.13
N ASP A 4 -53.66 -15.38 -3.16
CA ASP A 4 -53.44 -15.66 -4.57
C ASP A 4 -52.00 -16.08 -4.87
N GLY A 5 -51.89 -17.14 -5.66
CA GLY A 5 -50.65 -17.56 -6.29
C GLY A 5 -50.30 -16.61 -7.44
N LEU A 6 -49.33 -15.72 -7.20
CA LEU A 6 -48.61 -15.06 -8.28
C LEU A 6 -47.43 -15.93 -8.69
N ARG A 7 -47.63 -16.61 -9.81
CA ARG A 7 -46.58 -17.26 -10.60
C ARG A 7 -45.59 -16.18 -11.05
N TYR A 8 -44.45 -16.07 -10.37
CA TYR A 8 -43.27 -15.44 -10.94
C TYR A 8 -42.47 -16.53 -11.66
N GLY A 9 -42.77 -16.70 -12.96
CA GLY A 9 -41.87 -17.37 -13.88
C GLY A 9 -40.63 -16.49 -14.04
N MET A 10 -39.60 -16.75 -13.23
CA MET A 10 -38.26 -16.25 -13.51
C MET A 10 -37.74 -17.04 -14.70
N SER A 11 -37.99 -16.50 -15.89
CA SER A 11 -37.24 -16.83 -17.09
C SER A 11 -35.77 -16.60 -16.80
N PHE A 12 -35.03 -17.66 -16.54
CA PHE A 12 -33.58 -17.65 -16.59
C PHE A 12 -33.19 -17.32 -18.02
N HIS A 13 -32.91 -16.05 -18.29
CA HIS A 13 -32.21 -15.68 -19.50
C HIS A 13 -30.78 -16.19 -19.40
N ARG A 14 -30.57 -17.21 -20.23
CA ARG A 14 -29.33 -17.82 -20.67
C ARG A 14 -28.21 -16.79 -20.83
N VAL A 15 -27.17 -16.96 -20.02
CA VAL A 15 -25.74 -16.87 -20.36
C VAL A 15 -25.38 -15.81 -21.40
N GLY A 16 -24.98 -14.63 -20.93
CA GLY A 16 -23.96 -13.83 -21.61
C GLY A 16 -22.60 -14.26 -21.06
N ALA A 17 -21.75 -14.84 -21.91
CA ALA A 17 -20.36 -15.16 -21.58
C ALA A 17 -19.47 -13.88 -21.67
N PRO A 18 -18.15 -13.97 -21.51
CA PRO A 18 -17.32 -13.67 -20.32
C PRO A 18 -16.75 -12.24 -20.28
N GLU A 19 -17.17 -11.34 -21.19
CA GLU A 19 -16.49 -10.05 -21.41
C GLU A 19 -16.50 -9.12 -20.18
N GLY A 20 -17.55 -9.19 -19.35
CA GLY A 20 -17.66 -8.38 -18.14
C GLY A 20 -16.71 -8.79 -17.01
N ILE A 21 -16.41 -10.09 -16.88
CA ILE A 21 -15.60 -10.63 -15.79
C ILE A 21 -14.11 -10.41 -16.09
N VAL A 22 -13.68 -10.65 -17.33
CA VAL A 22 -12.30 -10.39 -17.77
C VAL A 22 -11.96 -8.90 -17.67
N SER A 23 -12.89 -8.02 -18.05
CA SER A 23 -12.70 -6.57 -17.92
C SER A 23 -12.61 -6.11 -16.45
N GLU A 24 -13.35 -6.75 -15.54
CA GLU A 24 -13.31 -6.44 -14.12
C GLU A 24 -12.00 -6.91 -13.49
N LEU A 25 -11.53 -8.10 -13.84
CA LEU A 25 -10.29 -8.66 -13.29
C LEU A 25 -9.05 -7.89 -13.75
N VAL A 26 -8.98 -7.52 -15.03
CA VAL A 26 -7.93 -6.64 -15.57
C VAL A 26 -7.93 -5.29 -14.85
N TYR A 27 -9.12 -4.72 -14.58
CA TYR A 27 -9.25 -3.48 -13.83
C TYR A 27 -8.75 -3.62 -12.38
N VAL A 28 -9.08 -4.72 -11.71
CA VAL A 28 -8.64 -5.00 -10.34
C VAL A 28 -7.11 -5.19 -10.28
N GLN A 29 -6.52 -5.93 -11.21
CA GLN A 29 -5.05 -6.07 -11.31
C GLN A 29 -4.36 -4.70 -11.46
N GLU A 30 -4.87 -3.87 -12.37
CA GLU A 30 -4.31 -2.54 -12.60
C GLU A 30 -4.41 -1.64 -11.36
N LEU A 31 -5.49 -1.78 -10.59
CA LEU A 31 -5.65 -1.09 -9.31
C LEU A 31 -4.62 -1.56 -8.26
N TRP A 32 -4.34 -2.87 -8.20
CA TRP A 32 -3.31 -3.41 -7.32
C TRP A 32 -1.90 -2.99 -7.73
N ARG A 33 -1.61 -2.91 -9.03
CA ARG A 33 -0.32 -2.38 -9.52
C ARG A 33 -0.10 -0.94 -9.08
N LYS A 34 -1.10 -0.08 -9.27
CA LYS A 34 -1.02 1.32 -8.83
C LYS A 34 -0.86 1.45 -7.31
N ARG A 35 -1.50 0.57 -6.54
CA ARG A 35 -1.31 0.55 -5.08
C ARG A 35 0.11 0.13 -4.69
N ALA A 36 0.68 -0.85 -5.38
CA ALA A 36 2.06 -1.27 -5.17
C ALA A 36 3.04 -0.14 -5.49
N GLU A 37 2.87 0.51 -6.64
CA GLU A 37 3.68 1.64 -7.10
C GLU A 37 3.65 2.79 -6.09
N VAL A 38 2.45 3.26 -5.71
CA VAL A 38 2.30 4.36 -4.73
C VAL A 38 2.88 3.99 -3.36
N ALA A 39 2.72 2.73 -2.93
CA ALA A 39 3.28 2.27 -1.66
C ALA A 39 4.81 2.24 -1.70
N GLN A 40 5.40 1.83 -2.83
CA GLN A 40 6.85 1.84 -3.02
C GLN A 40 7.42 3.27 -3.08
N GLU A 41 6.79 4.17 -3.85
CA GLU A 41 7.16 5.59 -3.89
C GLU A 41 7.14 6.21 -2.48
N CYS A 42 6.09 5.92 -1.71
CA CYS A 42 5.99 6.38 -0.33
C CYS A 42 7.12 5.81 0.55
N ALA A 43 7.48 4.53 0.38
CA ALA A 43 8.57 3.92 1.11
C ALA A 43 9.92 4.61 0.83
N ASP A 44 10.17 4.94 -0.43
CA ASP A 44 11.40 5.59 -0.88
C ASP A 44 11.52 7.02 -0.33
N GLU A 45 10.47 7.84 -0.49
CA GLU A 45 10.45 9.23 0.02
C GLU A 45 10.64 9.30 1.54
N LEU A 46 9.98 8.42 2.29
CA LEU A 46 10.11 8.34 3.75
C LEU A 46 11.53 7.91 4.17
N GLY A 47 12.15 7.00 3.42
CA GLY A 47 13.52 6.56 3.64
C GLY A 47 14.55 7.67 3.38
N GLU A 48 14.38 8.42 2.30
CA GLU A 48 15.20 9.59 1.96
C GLU A 48 15.09 10.67 3.03
N LEU A 49 13.88 11.00 3.47
CA LEU A 49 13.65 11.98 4.53
C LEU A 49 14.31 11.55 5.84
N ALA A 50 14.16 10.28 6.24
CA ALA A 50 14.81 9.76 7.45
C ALA A 50 16.34 9.89 7.37
N THR A 51 16.93 9.67 6.19
CA THR A 51 18.36 9.81 5.94
C THR A 51 18.81 11.28 6.02
N ALA A 52 18.07 12.19 5.40
CA ALA A 52 18.36 13.63 5.43
C ALA A 52 18.30 14.20 6.86
N LEU A 53 17.29 13.81 7.65
CA LEU A 53 17.18 14.23 9.05
C LEU A 53 18.36 13.75 9.90
N ASN A 54 18.84 12.53 9.67
CA ASN A 54 20.03 12.01 10.35
C ASN A 54 21.30 12.78 9.98
N TYR A 55 21.41 13.27 8.74
CA TYR A 55 22.53 14.11 8.32
C TYR A 55 22.52 15.48 9.01
N VAL A 56 21.36 16.13 9.08
CA VAL A 56 21.18 17.42 9.77
C VAL A 56 21.58 17.33 11.24
N LEU A 57 21.25 16.23 11.91
CA LEU A 57 21.65 15.97 13.30
C LEU A 57 23.17 15.84 13.47
N ARG A 58 23.86 15.24 12.50
CA ARG A 58 25.33 15.06 12.54
C ARG A 58 26.08 16.35 12.24
N ALA A 59 25.51 17.21 11.38
CA ALA A 59 26.16 18.43 10.92
C ALA A 59 25.93 19.64 11.84
N ASN A 60 24.90 19.63 12.70
CA ASN A 60 24.64 20.74 13.61
C ASN A 60 25.50 20.66 14.88
N TYR A 61 26.42 21.61 15.00
CA TYR A 61 27.21 21.86 16.20
C TYR A 61 26.53 22.98 17.00
N PHE A 62 25.79 22.65 18.07
CA PHE A 62 25.04 23.62 18.88
C PHE A 62 25.92 24.39 19.89
N GLY A 63 27.10 24.83 19.44
CA GLY A 63 28.02 25.65 20.24
C GLY A 63 28.56 24.91 21.47
N SER A 64 29.75 24.31 21.36
CA SER A 64 30.47 23.72 22.50
C SER A 64 30.58 24.72 23.67
N GLY A 65 30.03 24.37 24.83
CA GLY A 65 30.13 25.16 26.06
C GLY A 65 28.94 26.07 26.37
N CYS A 66 27.83 25.98 25.62
CA CYS A 66 26.57 26.63 25.93
C CYS A 66 25.58 25.61 26.52
N VAL A 67 25.23 25.75 27.81
CA VAL A 67 24.31 24.82 28.48
C VAL A 67 22.93 24.81 27.81
N GLU A 68 22.46 25.97 27.36
CA GLU A 68 21.23 26.12 26.58
C GLU A 68 21.33 25.45 25.20
N GLY A 69 22.53 25.45 24.60
CA GLY A 69 22.84 24.75 23.35
C GLY A 69 22.77 23.24 23.49
N ASP A 70 23.32 22.70 24.58
CA ASP A 70 23.30 21.26 24.88
C ASP A 70 21.88 20.74 25.13
N LEU A 71 21.06 21.48 25.90
CA LEU A 71 19.67 21.11 26.16
C LEU A 71 18.81 21.14 24.89
N LEU A 72 18.99 22.16 24.05
CA LEU A 72 18.30 22.27 22.76
C LEU A 72 18.74 21.14 21.82
N PHE A 73 20.04 20.86 21.75
CA PHE A 73 20.58 19.76 20.95
C PHE A 73 20.03 18.40 21.36
N ASP A 74 19.99 18.11 22.67
CA ASP A 74 19.46 16.85 23.19
C ASP A 74 17.96 16.71 22.89
N ALA A 75 17.19 17.77 23.09
CA ALA A 75 15.76 17.78 22.78
C ALA A 75 15.52 17.56 21.28
N LEU A 76 16.24 18.29 20.41
CA LEU A 76 16.12 18.19 18.96
C LEU A 76 16.55 16.80 18.48
N THR A 77 17.65 16.27 19.02
CA THR A 77 18.15 14.92 18.72
C THR A 77 17.13 13.86 19.11
N ARG A 78 16.49 13.99 20.27
CA ARG A 78 15.46 13.04 20.72
C ARG A 78 14.23 13.08 19.82
N VAL A 79 13.74 14.28 19.46
CA VAL A 79 12.60 14.45 18.55
C VAL A 79 12.92 13.90 17.16
N LEU A 80 14.05 14.27 16.57
CA LEU A 80 14.44 13.85 15.23
C LEU A 80 14.74 12.36 15.16
N ARG A 81 15.42 11.76 16.15
CA ARG A 81 15.57 10.28 16.22
C ARG A 81 14.24 9.56 16.41
N GLY A 82 13.29 10.16 17.13
CA GLY A 82 11.92 9.66 17.23
C GLY A 82 11.23 9.66 15.87
N GLY A 83 11.25 10.80 15.19
CA GLY A 83 10.70 10.98 13.85
C GLY A 83 11.31 10.04 12.81
N SER A 84 12.65 9.99 12.71
CA SER A 84 13.35 9.10 11.77
C SER A 84 13.01 7.62 11.98
N ARG A 85 12.81 7.17 13.22
CA ARG A 85 12.38 5.79 13.48
C ARG A 85 10.95 5.53 13.04
N SER A 86 10.04 6.47 13.29
CA SER A 86 8.67 6.37 12.80
C SER A 86 8.62 6.36 11.28
N LEU A 87 9.39 7.23 10.62
CA LEU A 87 9.49 7.27 9.15
C LEU A 87 10.04 5.96 8.58
N ALA A 88 11.11 5.41 9.17
CA ALA A 88 11.67 4.13 8.75
C ALA A 88 10.68 2.97 8.91
N ARG A 89 9.88 2.98 9.99
CA ARG A 89 8.81 1.99 10.19
C ARG A 89 7.72 2.14 9.13
N SER A 90 7.21 3.36 8.91
CA SER A 90 6.21 3.62 7.87
C SER A 90 6.70 3.23 6.47
N SER A 91 7.99 3.46 6.17
CA SER A 91 8.63 3.00 4.93
C SER A 91 8.63 1.46 4.82
N THR A 92 8.98 0.76 5.90
CA THR A 92 8.93 -0.72 5.94
C THR A 92 7.51 -1.26 5.76
N ASP A 93 6.53 -0.63 6.41
CA ASP A 93 5.12 -1.00 6.31
C ASP A 93 4.60 -0.78 4.88
N ALA A 94 5.01 0.32 4.23
CA ALA A 94 4.65 0.63 2.85
C ALA A 94 5.29 -0.36 1.85
N ALA A 95 6.58 -0.69 2.01
CA ALA A 95 7.23 -1.72 1.20
C ALA A 95 6.56 -3.10 1.36
N SER A 96 6.16 -3.45 2.59
CA SER A 96 5.43 -4.69 2.86
C SER A 96 4.07 -4.72 2.15
N LEU A 97 3.38 -3.56 2.08
CA LEU A 97 2.12 -3.43 1.34
C LEU A 97 2.34 -3.56 -0.19
N ALA A 98 3.44 -3.03 -0.71
CA ALA A 98 3.81 -3.20 -2.12
C ALA A 98 4.01 -4.69 -2.45
N THR A 99 4.83 -5.40 -1.67
CA THR A 99 5.04 -6.85 -1.85
C THR A 99 3.74 -7.65 -1.73
N ALA A 100 2.87 -7.32 -0.77
CA ALA A 100 1.58 -8.01 -0.64
C ALA A 100 0.67 -7.75 -1.86
N SER A 101 0.72 -6.55 -2.43
CA SER A 101 -0.04 -6.19 -3.63
C SER A 101 0.48 -6.92 -4.87
N GLU A 102 1.81 -7.06 -5.01
CA GLU A 102 2.45 -7.86 -6.06
C GLU A 102 2.08 -9.34 -5.96
N HIS A 103 2.03 -9.89 -4.75
CA HIS A 103 1.60 -11.28 -4.54
C HIS A 103 0.14 -11.49 -4.97
N ALA A 104 -0.75 -10.57 -4.63
CA ALA A 104 -2.15 -10.63 -5.06
C ALA A 104 -2.29 -10.58 -6.59
N ILE A 105 -1.46 -9.78 -7.28
CA ILE A 105 -1.41 -9.76 -8.75
C ILE A 105 -1.01 -11.14 -9.29
N ALA A 106 0.05 -11.74 -8.76
CA ALA A 106 0.53 -13.04 -9.20
C ALA A 106 -0.51 -14.16 -8.97
N GLU A 107 -1.23 -14.13 -7.85
CA GLU A 107 -2.33 -15.09 -7.57
C GLU A 107 -3.48 -14.94 -8.58
N MET A 108 -3.84 -13.70 -8.96
CA MET A 108 -4.87 -13.47 -9.99
C MET A 108 -4.41 -13.95 -11.37
N GLU A 109 -3.15 -13.68 -11.76
CA GLU A 109 -2.57 -14.17 -13.02
C GLU A 109 -2.52 -15.70 -13.09
N ALA A 110 -2.21 -16.37 -11.96
CA ALA A 110 -2.23 -17.83 -11.88
C ALA A 110 -3.64 -18.41 -12.00
N ALA A 111 -4.63 -17.79 -11.36
CA ALA A 111 -6.04 -18.20 -11.45
C ALA A 111 -6.57 -18.08 -12.90
N ASP A 112 -6.25 -16.99 -13.60
CA ASP A 112 -6.61 -16.81 -15.02
C ASP A 112 -5.99 -17.88 -15.93
N ALA A 113 -4.75 -18.26 -15.67
CA ALA A 113 -4.04 -19.26 -16.45
C ALA A 113 -4.64 -20.68 -16.26
N GLU A 114 -5.11 -21.01 -15.06
CA GLU A 114 -5.79 -22.28 -14.77
C GLU A 114 -7.17 -22.37 -15.44
N GLU A 115 -7.93 -21.27 -15.47
CA GLU A 115 -9.24 -21.21 -16.13
C GLU A 115 -9.11 -21.36 -17.67
N SER A 116 -8.05 -20.79 -18.27
CA SER A 116 -7.76 -20.89 -19.71
C SER A 116 -7.34 -22.29 -20.18
N ILE A 117 -6.90 -23.20 -19.31
CA ILE A 117 -6.43 -24.56 -19.67
C ILE A 117 -7.57 -25.60 -19.59
N GLY A 118 -8.68 -25.24 -18.92
CA GLY A 118 -9.83 -26.12 -18.70
C GLY A 118 -10.91 -26.14 -19.79
N GLU A 119 -10.80 -25.30 -20.82
CA GLU A 119 -11.68 -25.25 -22.02
C GLU A 119 -11.10 -26.00 -23.22
#